data_AF-A0A550H9S2-F1
#
_entry.id   AF-A0A550H9S2-F1
#
_cell.length_a   1.000
_cell.length_b   1.000
_cell.length_c   1.000
_cell.angle_alpha   90.00
_cell.angle_beta   90.00
_cell.angle_gamma   90.00
#
_symmetry.space_group_name_H-M   'P 1'
#
loop_
_entity.id
_entity.type
_entity.pdbx_description
1 polymer ?
#
loop_
_entity_poly.entity_id
_entity_poly.type
_entity_poly.pdbx_seq_one_letter_code
_entity_poly.pdbx_strand_id
1 'polypeptide(L)' 'MPSTKQILLSKVNENGELTELLQRLLRIPSDNPPGDTTAITEFIQQYLREYGIESDIIVTKPGIANIIASVGEGKPHLV' A
#
# COMPACT_ATOMS: atom_id res chain seq x y z
N MET A 1 -25.80 -4.25 -19.49
CA MET A 1 -25.29 -3.79 -18.17
C MET A 1 -23.85 -4.25 -18.05
N PRO A 2 -22.90 -3.37 -17.69
CA PRO A 2 -21.52 -3.79 -17.47
C PRO A 2 -21.46 -4.76 -16.27
N SER A 3 -20.55 -5.72 -16.33
CA SER A 3 -20.33 -6.65 -15.21
C SER A 3 -19.63 -5.94 -14.04
N THR A 4 -19.74 -6.49 -12.83
CA THR A 4 -19.01 -5.96 -11.65
C THR A 4 -17.51 -5.80 -11.93
N LYS A 5 -16.91 -6.77 -12.63
CA LYS A 5 -15.50 -6.70 -13.05
C LYS A 5 -15.23 -5.49 -13.95
N GLN A 6 -16.09 -5.22 -14.92
CA GLN A 6 -15.93 -4.07 -15.83
C GLN A 6 -16.04 -2.74 -15.08
N ILE A 7 -16.97 -2.65 -14.13
CA ILE A 7 -17.14 -1.45 -13.29
C ILE A 7 -15.89 -1.19 -12.43
N LEU A 8 -15.34 -2.23 -11.80
CA LEU A 8 -14.14 -2.09 -10.97
C LEU A 8 -12.91 -1.69 -11.81
N LEU A 9 -12.74 -2.30 -12.99
CA LEU A 9 -11.65 -1.96 -13.90
C LEU A 9 -11.75 -0.52 -14.42
N SER A 10 -12.95 -0.01 -14.68
CA SER A 10 -13.10 1.38 -15.12
C SER A 10 -12.70 2.34 -14.00
N LYS A 11 -13.17 2.13 -12.77
CA LYS A 11 -12.79 2.94 -11.59
C LYS A 11 -11.28 3.00 -11.36
N VAL A 12 -10.58 1.89 -11.54
CA VAL A 12 -9.12 1.82 -11.42
C VAL A 12 -8.42 2.71 -12.46
N ASN A 13 -8.97 2.80 -13.67
CA ASN A 13 -8.37 3.55 -14.78
C ASN A 13 -8.76 5.05 -14.81
N GLU A 14 -9.87 5.43 -14.17
CA GLU A 14 -10.46 6.77 -14.31
C GLU A 14 -9.74 7.85 -13.47
N ASN A 15 -9.23 7.52 -12.29
CA ASN A 15 -9.02 8.54 -11.26
C ASN A 15 -7.61 9.16 -11.20
N GLY A 16 -6.62 8.63 -11.91
CA GLY A 16 -5.22 9.10 -11.82
C GLY A 16 -4.53 8.93 -10.46
N GLU A 17 -5.30 8.72 -9.38
CA GLU A 17 -4.88 8.50 -8.00
C GLU A 17 -3.78 7.44 -7.88
N LEU A 18 -3.85 6.36 -8.66
CA LEU A 18 -2.81 5.32 -8.68
C LEU A 18 -1.47 5.83 -9.20
N THR A 19 -1.48 6.70 -10.21
CA THR A 19 -0.26 7.30 -10.74
C THR A 19 0.32 8.29 -9.73
N GLU A 20 -0.52 9.09 -9.07
CA GLU A 20 -0.07 10.01 -8.02
C GLU A 20 0.50 9.27 -6.80
N LEU A 21 -0.16 8.20 -6.35
CA LEU A 21 0.34 7.34 -5.28
C LEU A 21 1.69 6.73 -5.66
N LEU A 22 1.81 6.17 -6.86
CA LEU A 22 3.07 5.62 -7.36
C LEU A 22 4.18 6.67 -7.38
N GLN A 23 3.90 7.87 -7.88
CA GLN A 23 4.87 8.97 -7.88
C GLN A 23 5.29 9.38 -6.47
N ARG A 24 4.37 9.39 -5.49
CA ARG A 24 4.71 9.68 -4.09
C ARG A 24 5.62 8.59 -3.51
N LEU A 25 5.32 7.31 -3.76
CA LEU A 25 6.14 6.18 -3.33
C LEU A 25 7.55 6.22 -3.94
N LEU A 26 7.67 6.44 -5.24
CA LEU A 26 8.96 6.48 -5.94
C LEU A 26 9.89 7.62 -5.50
N ARG A 27 9.33 8.71 -4.97
CA ARG A 27 10.12 9.83 -4.43
C ARG A 27 10.73 9.53 -3.07
N ILE A 28 10.26 8.48 -2.38
CA ILE A 28 10.80 8.06 -1.09
C ILE A 28 11.94 7.07 -1.36
N PRO A 29 13.19 7.40 -1.03
CA PRO A 29 14.30 6.48 -1.22
C PRO A 29 14.07 5.20 -0.39
N SER A 30 14.14 4.04 -1.03
CA SER A 30 14.01 2.73 -0.39
C SER A 30 14.77 1.64 -1.16
N ASP A 31 15.90 2.01 -1.77
CA ASP A 31 16.70 1.12 -2.62
C ASP A 31 17.16 -0.12 -1.85
N ASN A 32 17.25 -1.27 -2.51
CA ASN A 32 17.77 -2.50 -1.91
C ASN A 32 18.92 -3.05 -2.79
N PRO A 33 20.22 -3.02 -2.40
CA PRO A 33 20.81 -2.72 -1.08
C PRO A 33 21.64 -1.40 -0.98
N PRO A 34 21.84 -0.84 0.24
CA PRO A 34 21.45 -1.41 1.55
C PRO A 34 20.11 -0.89 2.10
N GLY A 35 19.41 -0.04 1.35
CA GLY A 35 18.61 1.12 1.80
C GLY A 35 17.52 0.93 2.86
N ASP A 36 17.16 2.10 3.40
CA ASP A 36 16.28 2.27 4.56
C ASP A 36 14.80 2.30 4.12
N THR A 37 13.97 1.42 4.67
CA THR A 37 12.54 1.34 4.35
C THR A 37 11.64 2.06 5.37
N THR A 38 12.20 2.71 6.38
CA THR A 38 11.44 3.35 7.47
C THR A 38 10.46 4.39 6.91
N ALA A 39 10.96 5.36 6.13
CA ALA A 39 10.14 6.45 5.61
C ALA A 39 9.02 5.96 4.67
N ILE A 40 9.27 4.94 3.84
CA ILE A 40 8.24 4.42 2.94
C ILE A 40 7.17 3.64 3.71
N THR A 41 7.53 2.91 4.77
CA THR A 41 6.53 2.23 5.61
C THR A 41 5.65 3.21 6.39
N GLU A 42 6.21 4.29 6.94
CA GLU A 42 5.45 5.35 7.63
C GLU A 42 4.46 6.03 6.67
N PHE A 43 4.92 6.31 5.44
CA PHE A 43 4.06 6.85 4.39
C PHE A 43 2.90 5.91 4.06
N ILE A 44 3.17 4.61 3.87
CA ILE A 44 2.12 3.63 3.53
C ILE A 44 1.14 3.48 4.71
N GLN A 45 1.60 3.45 5.95
CA GLN A 45 0.73 3.38 7.12
C GLN A 45 -0.24 4.56 7.17
N GLN A 46 0.27 5.79 6.95
CA GLN A 46 -0.58 6.97 6.90
C GLN A 46 -1.58 6.91 5.73
N TYR A 47 -1.14 6.48 4.55
CA TYR A 47 -2.03 6.27 3.41
C TYR A 47 -3.14 5.27 3.72
N LEU A 48 -2.83 4.12 4.32
CA LEU A 48 -3.84 3.11 4.71
C LEU A 48 -4.83 3.67 5.74
N ARG A 49 -4.35 4.44 6.71
CA ARG A 49 -5.17 5.08 7.74
C ARG A 49 -6.17 6.08 7.16
N GLU A 50 -5.81 6.81 6.11
CA GLU A 50 -6.73 7.71 5.39
C GLU A 50 -7.95 6.98 4.80
N TYR A 51 -7.81 5.67 4.50
CA TYR A 51 -8.88 4.79 4.06
C TYR A 51 -9.49 3.93 5.18
N GLY A 52 -9.15 4.20 6.44
CA GLY A 52 -9.66 3.47 7.60
C GLY A 52 -9.09 2.05 7.75
N ILE A 53 -7.92 1.77 7.16
CA ILE A 53 -7.23 0.49 7.26
C ILE A 53 -6.14 0.61 8.31
N GLU A 54 -6.30 -0.10 9.43
CA GLU A 54 -5.29 -0.20 10.48
C GLU A 54 -4.13 -1.11 10.01
N SER A 55 -2.91 -0.75 10.42
CA SER A 55 -1.70 -1.50 10.05
C SER A 55 -0.58 -1.33 11.08
N ASP A 56 0.22 -2.38 11.24
CA ASP A 56 1.37 -2.43 12.13
C ASP A 56 2.68 -2.28 11.37
N ILE A 57 3.63 -1.55 11.94
CA ILE A 57 5.02 -1.48 11.44
C ILE A 57 5.91 -2.38 12.31
N ILE A 58 6.63 -3.30 11.66
CA ILE A 58 7.57 -4.23 12.31
C ILE A 58 8.99 -3.96 11.80
N VAL A 59 9.87 -3.56 12.72
CA VAL A 59 11.30 -3.35 12.45
C VAL A 59 12.07 -4.63 12.74
N THR A 60 12.70 -5.23 11.73
CA THR A 60 13.47 -6.47 11.90
C THR A 60 14.93 -6.21 12.21
N LYS A 61 15.49 -5.12 11.68
CA LYS A 61 16.81 -4.56 12.02
C LYS A 61 16.81 -3.06 11.72
N PRO A 62 17.77 -2.27 12.23
CA PRO A 62 17.84 -0.83 11.95
C PRO A 62 17.76 -0.55 10.44
N GLY A 63 16.88 0.37 10.05
CA GLY A 63 16.61 0.74 8.67
C GLY A 63 15.71 -0.23 7.89
N ILE A 64 15.32 -1.38 8.45
CA ILE A 64 14.42 -2.34 7.77
C ILE A 64 13.11 -2.46 8.54
N ALA A 65 12.16 -1.63 8.12
CA ALA A 65 10.77 -1.65 8.54
C ALA A 65 9.91 -2.40 7.52
N ASN A 66 8.90 -3.12 8.02
CA ASN A 66 7.88 -3.84 7.25
C ASN A 66 6.50 -3.39 7.72
N ILE A 67 5.50 -3.46 6.85
CA ILE A 67 4.11 -3.10 7.19
C ILE A 67 3.20 -4.31 7.04
N ILE A 68 2.30 -4.51 8.00
CA ILE A 68 1.31 -5.58 8.00
C ILE A 68 -0.09 -4.97 8.17
N ALA A 69 -1.00 -5.29 7.27
CA ALA A 69 -2.40 -4.87 7.32
C ALA A 69 -3.30 -6.05 6.95
N SER A 70 -4.55 -6.02 7.39
CA SER A 70 -5.57 -7.00 7.00
C SER A 70 -6.84 -6.28 6.55
N VAL A 71 -7.44 -6.73 5.45
CA VAL A 71 -8.66 -6.14 4.90
C VAL A 71 -9.67 -7.25 4.60
N GLY A 72 -10.86 -7.12 5.16
CA GLY A 72 -11.95 -8.08 5.01
C GLY A 72 -11.81 -9.31 5.90
N GLU A 73 -12.85 -10.14 5.87
CA GLU A 73 -12.96 -11.37 6.65
C GLU A 73 -13.45 -12.51 5.75
N GLY A 74 -13.15 -13.77 6.12
CA GLY A 74 -13.68 -14.96 5.43
C GLY A 74 -12.63 -15.80 4.69
N LYS A 75 -13.09 -16.67 3.80
CA LYS A 75 -12.26 -17.63 3.04
C LYS A 75 -12.44 -17.43 1.52
N PRO A 76 -11.39 -17.63 0.71
CA PRO A 76 -10.01 -17.92 1.10
C PRO A 76 -9.31 -16.69 1.68
N HIS A 77 -8.30 -16.92 2.52
CA HIS A 77 -7.38 -15.87 2.95
C HIS A 77 -6.19 -15.84 2.00
N LEU A 78 -5.88 -14.67 1.45
CA LEU A 78 -4.75 -14.44 0.56
C LEU A 78 -3.68 -13.70 1.37
N VAL A 79 -2.49 -14.32 1.49
CA VAL A 79 -1.31 -13.78 2.18
C VAL A 79 -0.19 -13.61 1.17
#